data_AF-B7GHA1-F1
#
_entry.id   AF-B7GHA1-F1
#
_cell.length_a   1.000
_cell.length_b   1.000
_cell.length_c   1.000
_cell.angle_alpha   90.00
_cell.angle_beta   90.00
_cell.angle_gamma   90.00
#
_symmetry.space_group_name_H-M   'P 1'
#
loop_
_entity.id
_entity.type
_entity.pdbx_description
1 polymer ?
#
loop_
_entity_poly.entity_id
_entity_poly.type
_entity_poly.pdbx_seq_one_letter_code
_entity_poly.pdbx_strand_id
1 'polypeptide(L)'
;MRKTTRAFAAGMLFATTILAIVHYTNDKQYHIISEQQYEQIIAERNELAEKLEKLKKETDKTTPPEKEKVYIYTLTIAKGEASRDVANRLEQAHIIDDAQSFLTYLDTHQLTRALRSGTYIVTSDMSYEQIAQKITK
;
A
#
# COMPACT_ATOMS: atom_id res chain seq x y z
N MET A 1 -12.20 23.81 -59.19
CA MET A 1 -12.63 23.95 -57.78
C MET A 1 -14.07 23.48 -57.48
N ARG A 2 -15.04 23.50 -58.41
CA ARG A 2 -16.46 23.14 -58.12
C ARG A 2 -16.77 21.65 -57.86
N LYS A 3 -15.84 20.73 -58.16
CA LYS A 3 -16.06 19.27 -57.98
C LYS A 3 -15.66 18.77 -56.58
N THR A 4 -14.68 19.39 -55.94
CA THR A 4 -14.18 18.98 -54.62
C THR A 4 -15.10 19.39 -53.48
N THR A 5 -15.79 20.53 -53.61
CA THR A 5 -16.77 21.00 -52.61
C THR A 5 -18.00 20.08 -52.51
N ARG A 6 -18.39 19.43 -53.62
CA ARG A 6 -19.53 18.51 -53.66
C ARG A 6 -19.23 17.19 -52.94
N ALA A 7 -18.01 16.68 -53.04
CA ALA A 7 -17.57 15.48 -52.34
C ALA A 7 -17.52 15.71 -50.81
N PHE A 8 -17.08 16.90 -50.38
CA PHE A 8 -17.07 17.27 -48.96
C PHE A 8 -18.48 17.37 -48.36
N ALA A 9 -19.42 18.00 -49.09
CA ALA A 9 -20.81 18.09 -48.66
C ALA A 9 -21.50 16.71 -48.59
N ALA A 10 -21.22 15.82 -49.56
CA ALA A 10 -21.71 14.45 -49.51
C ALA A 10 -21.17 13.70 -48.27
N GLY A 11 -19.89 13.83 -47.96
CA GLY A 11 -19.29 13.23 -46.77
C GLY A 11 -19.92 13.71 -45.45
N MET A 12 -20.20 15.00 -45.32
CA MET A 12 -20.90 15.53 -44.15
C MET A 12 -22.32 14.96 -44.00
N LEU A 13 -23.08 14.84 -45.10
CA LEU A 13 -24.43 14.24 -45.06
C LEU A 13 -24.40 12.75 -44.72
N PHE A 14 -23.41 12.01 -45.21
CA PHE A 14 -23.21 10.61 -44.82
C PHE A 14 -22.83 10.48 -43.33
N ALA A 15 -21.98 11.36 -42.80
CA ALA A 15 -21.61 11.33 -41.39
C ALA A 15 -22.79 11.66 -40.46
N THR A 16 -23.60 12.67 -40.80
CA THR A 16 -24.76 13.06 -39.99
C THR A 16 -25.86 12.01 -40.02
N THR A 17 -26.08 11.35 -41.16
CA THR A 17 -27.05 10.25 -41.27
C THR A 17 -26.60 9.02 -40.48
N ILE A 18 -25.32 8.66 -40.52
CA ILE A 18 -24.78 7.58 -39.69
C ILE A 18 -24.92 7.92 -38.20
N LEU A 19 -24.58 9.14 -37.79
CA LEU A 19 -24.75 9.59 -36.39
C LEU A 19 -26.21 9.59 -35.95
N ALA A 20 -27.14 9.99 -36.83
CA ALA A 20 -28.57 9.97 -36.54
C ALA A 20 -29.11 8.54 -36.39
N ILE A 21 -28.68 7.61 -37.26
CA ILE A 21 -29.04 6.19 -37.15
C ILE A 21 -28.47 5.60 -35.86
N VAL A 22 -27.20 5.85 -35.55
CA VAL A 22 -26.59 5.40 -34.29
C VAL A 22 -27.36 5.98 -33.10
N HIS A 23 -27.65 7.27 -33.07
CA HIS A 23 -28.40 7.87 -31.95
C HIS A 23 -29.84 7.33 -31.84
N TYR A 24 -30.51 7.07 -32.96
CA TYR A 24 -31.89 6.56 -32.98
C TYR A 24 -31.97 5.08 -32.61
N THR A 25 -31.01 4.27 -33.06
CA THR A 25 -30.94 2.82 -32.76
C THR A 25 -30.32 2.53 -31.39
N ASN A 26 -29.46 3.44 -30.91
CA ASN A 26 -28.83 3.38 -29.59
C ASN A 26 -29.65 4.17 -28.56
N ASP A 27 -30.99 4.13 -28.71
CA ASP A 27 -31.92 4.55 -27.67
C ASP A 27 -31.64 3.63 -26.49
N LYS A 28 -30.96 4.22 -25.52
CA LYS A 28 -30.24 3.55 -24.46
C LYS A 28 -31.11 2.44 -23.89
N GLN A 29 -30.58 1.22 -23.86
CA GLN A 29 -31.10 0.13 -23.05
C GLN A 29 -30.91 0.51 -21.57
N TYR A 30 -31.69 1.47 -21.08
CA TYR A 30 -31.90 1.69 -19.66
C TYR A 30 -32.69 0.48 -19.20
N HIS A 31 -31.99 -0.51 -18.64
CA HIS A 31 -32.65 -1.48 -17.78
C HIS A 31 -33.20 -0.69 -16.58
N ILE A 32 -34.47 -0.30 -16.68
CA ILE A 32 -35.24 0.19 -15.54
C ILE A 32 -35.37 -1.01 -14.62
N ILE A 33 -34.62 -0.99 -13.52
CA ILE A 33 -34.73 -1.97 -12.45
C ILE A 33 -36.16 -1.85 -11.90
N SER A 34 -36.93 -2.93 -11.94
CA SER A 34 -38.27 -2.98 -11.35
C SER A 34 -38.20 -2.60 -9.88
N GLU A 35 -39.22 -1.92 -9.33
CA GLU A 35 -39.29 -1.61 -7.89
C GLU A 35 -39.04 -2.87 -7.03
N GLN A 36 -39.52 -4.03 -7.48
CA GLN A 36 -39.29 -5.30 -6.80
C GLN A 36 -37.81 -5.74 -6.80
N GLN A 37 -37.09 -5.49 -7.89
CA GLN A 37 -35.66 -5.78 -7.99
C GLN A 37 -34.84 -4.78 -7.15
N TYR A 38 -35.29 -3.53 -7.05
CA TYR A 38 -34.68 -2.54 -6.17
C TYR A 38 -34.80 -2.97 -4.70
N GLU A 39 -36.00 -3.37 -4.26
CA GLU A 39 -36.22 -3.89 -2.90
C GLU A 39 -35.39 -5.15 -2.61
N GLN A 40 -35.25 -6.07 -3.58
CA GLN A 40 -34.38 -7.25 -3.43
C GLN A 40 -32.90 -6.86 -3.22
N ILE A 41 -32.40 -5.91 -3.99
CA ILE A 41 -31.01 -5.42 -3.85
C ILE A 41 -30.80 -4.76 -2.47
N ILE A 42 -31.78 -3.99 -1.99
CA ILE A 42 -31.71 -3.36 -0.67
C ILE A 42 -31.77 -4.40 0.45
N ALA A 43 -32.63 -5.42 0.34
CA ALA A 43 -32.71 -6.51 1.30
C ALA A 43 -31.40 -7.31 1.37
N GLU A 44 -30.82 -7.69 0.23
CA GLU A 44 -29.55 -8.42 0.15
C GLU A 44 -28.39 -7.60 0.75
N ARG A 45 -28.35 -6.29 0.49
CA ARG A 45 -27.36 -5.37 1.08
C ARG A 45 -27.47 -5.33 2.61
N ASN A 46 -28.69 -5.27 3.14
CA ASN A 46 -28.94 -5.20 4.57
C ASN A 46 -28.60 -6.52 5.27
N GLU A 47 -28.97 -7.67 4.69
CA GLU A 47 -28.58 -8.99 5.20
C GLU A 47 -27.07 -9.18 5.19
N LEU A 48 -26.39 -8.75 4.13
CA LEU A 48 -24.93 -8.81 4.03
C LEU A 48 -24.25 -7.91 5.06
N ALA A 49 -24.79 -6.71 5.30
CA ALA A 49 -24.30 -5.79 6.32
C ALA A 49 -24.46 -6.37 7.74
N GLU A 50 -25.60 -6.97 8.04
CA GLU A 50 -25.85 -7.61 9.33
C GLU A 50 -24.94 -8.84 9.55
N LYS A 51 -24.73 -9.62 8.48
CA LYS A 51 -23.79 -10.76 8.51
C LYS A 51 -22.34 -10.31 8.70
N LEU A 52 -21.95 -9.20 8.08
CA LEU A 52 -20.63 -8.57 8.28
C LEU A 52 -20.45 -8.04 9.70
N GLU A 53 -21.48 -7.42 10.30
CA GLU A 53 -21.42 -6.97 11.69
C GLU A 53 -21.32 -8.14 12.67
N LYS A 54 -22.06 -9.24 12.43
CA LYS A 54 -21.96 -10.46 13.23
C LYS A 54 -20.58 -11.09 13.12
N LEU A 55 -20.02 -11.19 11.90
CA LEU A 55 -18.64 -11.64 11.71
C LEU A 55 -17.66 -10.74 12.46
N LYS A 56 -17.74 -9.41 12.31
CA LYS A 56 -16.84 -8.49 13.03
C LYS A 56 -16.91 -8.64 14.56
N LYS A 57 -18.11 -8.81 15.12
CA LYS A 57 -18.31 -9.03 16.56
C LYS A 57 -17.80 -10.39 17.04
N GLU A 58 -17.77 -11.41 16.19
CA GLU A 58 -17.14 -12.70 16.49
C GLU A 58 -15.61 -12.65 16.32
N THR A 59 -15.10 -11.88 15.36
CA THR A 59 -13.64 -11.69 15.16
C THR A 59 -13.01 -10.89 16.31
N ASP A 60 -13.74 -9.97 16.96
CA ASP A 60 -13.24 -9.19 18.11
C ASP A 60 -12.97 -10.04 19.37
N LYS A 61 -13.45 -11.28 19.43
CA LYS A 61 -13.13 -12.22 20.53
C LYS A 61 -11.97 -13.17 20.20
N THR A 62 -11.46 -13.10 18.96
CA THR A 62 -10.34 -13.91 18.50
C THR A 62 -9.44 -13.07 17.60
N THR A 63 -8.99 -11.92 18.12
CA THR A 63 -7.82 -11.21 17.60
C THR A 63 -6.61 -11.81 18.31
N PRO A 64 -5.81 -12.71 17.70
CA PRO A 64 -4.40 -12.75 18.06
C PRO A 64 -3.89 -11.32 17.88
N PRO A 65 -3.13 -10.74 18.83
CA PRO A 65 -2.60 -9.39 18.67
C PRO A 65 -2.02 -9.30 17.28
N GLU A 66 -2.40 -8.24 16.56
CA GLU A 66 -1.82 -7.85 15.28
C GLU A 66 -0.34 -8.18 15.36
N LYS A 67 0.08 -9.26 14.68
CA LYS A 67 1.48 -9.64 14.68
C LYS A 67 2.14 -8.50 13.93
N GLU A 68 2.68 -7.55 14.68
CA GLU A 68 3.53 -6.48 14.21
C GLU A 68 4.42 -7.09 13.14
N LYS A 69 4.40 -6.52 11.94
CA LYS A 69 5.22 -7.01 10.85
C LYS A 69 6.67 -6.89 11.31
N VAL A 70 7.25 -8.00 11.77
CA VAL A 70 8.64 -8.04 12.22
C VAL A 70 9.51 -7.97 10.97
N TYR A 71 10.18 -6.83 10.78
CA TYR A 71 11.14 -6.67 9.71
C TYR A 71 12.43 -7.36 10.12
N ILE A 72 12.99 -8.16 9.22
CA ILE A 72 14.28 -8.85 9.41
C ILE A 72 15.28 -8.23 8.46
N TYR A 73 16.42 -7.77 9.01
CA TYR A 73 17.48 -7.13 8.24
C TYR A 73 18.83 -7.77 8.54
N THR A 74 19.59 -7.99 7.47
CA THR A 74 20.96 -8.50 7.56
C THR A 74 21.92 -7.32 7.51
N LEU A 75 22.32 -6.85 8.69
CA LEU A 75 23.27 -5.75 8.83
C LEU A 75 24.70 -6.25 8.59
N THR A 76 25.40 -5.66 7.64
CA THR A 76 26.84 -5.93 7.42
C THR A 76 27.66 -4.69 7.76
N ILE A 77 28.53 -4.82 8.76
CA ILE A 77 29.41 -3.75 9.26
C ILE A 77 30.82 -3.95 8.70
N ALA A 78 31.31 -2.94 7.98
CA ALA A 78 32.66 -2.95 7.44
C ALA A 78 33.71 -2.57 8.51
N LYS A 79 34.97 -2.96 8.30
CA LYS A 79 36.06 -2.62 9.23
C LYS A 79 36.32 -1.12 9.22
N GLY A 80 36.18 -0.48 10.39
CA GLY A 80 36.37 0.96 10.54
C GLY A 80 35.18 1.81 10.08
N GLU A 81 34.03 1.18 9.82
CA GLU A 81 32.79 1.89 9.52
C GLU A 81 32.34 2.75 10.71
N ALA A 82 31.85 3.95 10.43
CA ALA A 82 31.36 4.85 11.47
C ALA A 82 30.00 4.37 12.00
N SER A 83 29.80 4.45 13.31
CA SER A 83 28.54 4.04 13.96
C SER A 83 27.32 4.80 13.42
N ARG A 84 27.53 6.03 12.91
CA ARG A 84 26.51 6.84 12.23
C ARG A 84 25.97 6.17 10.98
N ASP A 85 26.85 5.61 10.14
CA ASP A 85 26.45 4.98 8.88
C ASP A 85 25.69 3.67 9.15
N VAL A 86 26.08 2.96 10.22
CA VAL A 86 25.36 1.78 10.70
C VAL A 86 23.97 2.15 11.21
N ALA A 87 23.84 3.20 12.02
CA ALA A 87 22.55 3.68 12.55
C ALA A 87 21.60 4.10 11.42
N ASN A 88 22.09 4.89 10.46
CA ASN A 88 21.28 5.33 9.32
C ASN A 88 20.73 4.15 8.50
N ARG A 89 21.54 3.09 8.29
CA ARG A 89 21.07 1.89 7.57
C ARG A 89 20.02 1.10 8.35
N LEU A 90 20.12 1.07 9.68
CA LEU A 90 19.11 0.43 10.52
C LEU A 90 17.77 1.18 10.47
N GLU A 91 17.81 2.51 10.45
CA GLU A 91 16.63 3.37 10.32
C GLU A 91 16.01 3.22 8.92
N GLN A 92 16.82 3.27 7.86
CA GLN A 92 16.38 3.05 6.47
C GLN A 92 15.75 1.66 6.27
N ALA A 93 16.20 0.66 7.01
CA ALA A 93 15.65 -0.69 6.99
C ALA A 93 14.42 -0.87 7.89
N HIS A 94 13.92 0.21 8.52
CA HIS A 94 12.82 0.19 9.49
C HIS A 94 13.04 -0.77 10.66
N ILE A 95 14.30 -0.94 11.09
CA ILE A 95 14.68 -1.76 12.24
C ILE A 95 14.72 -0.92 13.52
N ILE A 96 15.07 0.36 13.40
CA ILE A 96 15.02 1.34 14.49
C ILE A 96 14.20 2.56 14.05
N ASP A 97 13.60 3.26 15.01
CA ASP A 97 12.75 4.42 14.73
C ASP A 97 13.56 5.66 14.34
N ASP A 98 14.69 5.89 15.01
CA ASP A 98 15.51 7.08 14.84
C ASP A 98 17.01 6.77 15.02
N ALA A 99 17.79 7.09 14.00
CA ALA A 99 19.23 6.85 14.01
C ALA A 99 19.95 7.64 15.11
N GLN A 100 19.50 8.87 15.41
CA GLN A 100 20.13 9.74 16.39
C GLN A 100 19.94 9.21 17.83
N SER A 101 18.78 8.64 18.13
CA SER A 101 18.46 8.00 19.40
C SER A 101 19.34 6.77 19.64
N PHE A 102 19.53 5.94 18.61
CA PHE A 102 20.44 4.79 18.69
C PHE A 102 21.90 5.24 18.87
N LEU A 103 22.34 6.30 18.20
CA LEU A 103 23.68 6.86 18.39
C LEU A 103 23.91 7.40 19.81
N THR A 104 22.90 8.08 20.36
CA THR A 104 22.94 8.59 21.74
C THR A 104 23.04 7.44 22.73
N TYR A 105 22.32 6.34 22.49
CA TYR A 105 22.45 5.11 23.27
C TYR A 105 23.88 4.56 23.21
N LEU A 106 24.46 4.40 22.02
CA LEU A 106 25.83 3.91 21.87
C LEU A 106 26.85 4.82 22.57
N ASP A 107 26.68 6.14 22.53
CA ASP A 107 27.58 7.10 23.17
C ASP A 107 27.50 7.03 24.70
N THR A 108 26.28 7.01 25.24
CA THR A 108 26.01 6.91 26.68
C THR A 108 26.64 5.64 27.28
N HIS A 109 26.61 4.53 26.52
CA HIS A 109 27.18 3.26 26.92
C HIS A 109 28.65 3.07 26.48
N GLN A 110 29.30 4.10 25.90
CA GLN A 110 30.68 4.07 25.39
C GLN A 110 30.92 2.97 24.32
N LEU A 111 29.86 2.54 23.66
CA LEU A 111 29.84 1.49 22.64
C LEU A 111 30.17 2.01 21.24
N THR A 112 30.22 3.33 21.05
CA THR A 112 30.53 3.97 19.76
C THR A 112 31.81 3.44 19.10
N ARG A 113 32.83 3.06 19.89
CA ARG A 113 34.10 2.51 19.37
C ARG A 113 34.21 0.98 19.48
N ALA A 114 33.20 0.33 20.08
CA ALA A 114 33.19 -1.11 20.33
C ALA A 114 32.52 -1.91 19.19
N LEU A 115 32.05 -1.24 18.14
CA LEU A 115 31.45 -1.90 16.98
C LEU A 115 32.47 -2.83 16.30
N ARG A 116 32.04 -4.08 16.10
CA ARG A 116 32.84 -5.11 15.44
C ARG A 116 32.38 -5.26 14.00
N SER A 117 33.34 -5.40 13.09
CA SER A 117 33.05 -5.72 11.70
C SER A 117 32.54 -7.15 11.57
N GLY A 118 31.47 -7.36 10.81
CA GLY A 118 30.83 -8.65 10.65
C GLY A 118 29.42 -8.53 10.06
N THR A 119 28.72 -9.65 9.96
CA THR A 119 27.34 -9.71 9.49
C THR A 119 26.44 -10.19 10.62
N TYR A 120 25.36 -9.44 10.87
CA TYR A 120 24.45 -9.62 11.99
C TYR A 120 23.02 -9.63 11.50
N ILE A 121 22.20 -10.52 12.04
CA ILE A 121 20.76 -10.52 11.81
C ILE A 121 20.10 -9.76 12.96
N VAL A 122 19.39 -8.70 12.59
CA VAL A 122 18.64 -7.81 13.46
C VAL A 122 17.19 -7.73 12.99
N THR A 123 16.29 -7.44 13.92
CA THR A 123 14.86 -7.43 13.67
C THR A 123 14.21 -6.23 14.33
N SER A 124 13.07 -5.76 13.81
CA SER A 124 12.39 -4.55 14.32
C SER A 124 11.78 -4.71 15.71
N ASP A 125 11.68 -5.93 16.23
CA ASP A 125 11.28 -6.23 17.60
C ASP A 125 12.45 -6.12 18.60
N MET A 126 13.69 -5.97 18.12
CA MET A 126 14.86 -5.85 18.98
C MET A 126 14.96 -4.45 19.58
N SER A 127 15.26 -4.39 20.88
CA SER A 127 15.57 -3.12 21.53
C SER A 127 16.94 -2.58 21.10
N TYR A 128 17.17 -1.29 21.32
CA TYR A 128 18.48 -0.67 21.06
C TYR A 128 19.62 -1.37 21.82
N GLU A 129 19.36 -1.87 23.03
CA GLU A 129 20.32 -2.67 23.79
C GLU A 129 20.65 -3.99 23.09
N GLN A 130 19.63 -4.72 22.62
CA GLN A 130 19.84 -6.01 21.97
C GLN A 130 20.60 -5.86 20.64
N ILE A 131 20.29 -4.81 19.87
CA ILE A 131 21.01 -4.48 18.64
C ILE A 131 22.46 -4.12 18.96
N ALA A 132 22.69 -3.25 19.95
CA ALA A 132 24.03 -2.84 20.36
C ALA A 132 24.87 -4.05 20.83
N GLN A 133 24.34 -4.89 21.71
CA GLN A 133 25.02 -6.11 22.19
C GLN A 133 25.36 -7.09 21.07
N LYS A 134 24.54 -7.18 20.01
CA LYS A 134 24.87 -8.01 18.84
C LYS A 134 26.07 -7.50 18.07
N ILE A 135 26.19 -6.18 17.92
CA ILE A 135 27.23 -5.54 17.09
C ILE A 135 28.48 -5.14 17.88
N THR A 136 28.40 -5.07 19.21
CA THR A 136 29.52 -4.80 20.12
C THR A 136 29.78 -6.01 20.99
N LYS A 137 30.94 -6.63 20.83
CA LYS A 137 31.39 -7.78 21.63
C LYS A 137 32.77 -7.51 22.19
#